data_AF-A0A839E7K8-F1
#
_entry.id   AF-A0A839E7K8-F1
#
_cell.length_a   1.000
_cell.length_b   1.000
_cell.length_c   1.000
_cell.angle_alpha   90.00
_cell.angle_beta   90.00
_cell.angle_gamma   90.00
#
_symmetry.space_group_name_H-M   'P 1'
#
loop_
_entity.id
_entity.type
_entity.pdbx_description
1 polymer ?
#
loop_
_entity_poly.entity_id
_entity_poly.type
_entity_poly.pdbx_seq_one_letter_code
_entity_poly.pdbx_strand_id
1 'polypeptide(L)'
;MSCIRFNTPAQRRQLAASAPVRATSPDPVAQFLSPSVTASKIARIRRLAGDANPKIRESAALSYHAPDEVYAALAKDPVASVRACVAKNEHTPCDVLRALASDADETVRAWVAINYAVPADAMERLAEDESATVRGLVAWKAQLAAESAASAEPARV
;
A
#
# COMPACT_ATOMS: atom_id res chain seq x y z
N MET A 1 -27.61 -23.36 10.29
CA MET A 1 -28.49 -23.56 9.12
C MET A 1 -28.10 -22.55 8.05
N SER A 2 -27.39 -22.99 7.00
CA SER A 2 -26.92 -22.12 5.91
C SER A 2 -28.05 -21.88 4.92
N CYS A 3 -28.57 -20.65 4.86
CA CYS A 3 -29.59 -20.23 3.91
C CYS A 3 -28.92 -19.79 2.59
N ILE A 4 -28.65 -20.76 1.72
CA ILE A 4 -28.25 -20.47 0.33
C ILE A 4 -29.46 -19.84 -0.37
N ARG A 5 -29.41 -18.52 -0.61
CA ARG A 5 -30.42 -17.83 -1.43
C ARG A 5 -30.14 -18.10 -2.90
N PHE A 6 -31.13 -18.64 -3.61
CA PHE A 6 -31.11 -18.72 -5.06
C PHE A 6 -31.66 -17.42 -5.66
N ASN A 7 -30.88 -16.79 -6.55
CA ASN A 7 -31.37 -15.64 -7.32
C ASN A 7 -32.52 -16.04 -8.24
N THR A 8 -33.58 -15.23 -8.28
CA THR A 8 -34.70 -15.43 -9.21
C THR A 8 -34.25 -15.30 -10.66
N PRO A 9 -34.99 -15.85 -11.63
CA PRO A 9 -34.69 -15.67 -13.05
C PRO A 9 -34.61 -14.18 -13.47
N ALA A 10 -35.39 -13.30 -12.84
CA ALA A 10 -35.33 -11.86 -13.07
C ALA A 10 -34.02 -11.26 -12.53
N GLN A 11 -33.61 -11.62 -11.31
CA GLN A 11 -32.35 -11.17 -10.71
C GLN A 11 -31.13 -11.65 -11.51
N ARG A 12 -31.17 -12.87 -12.05
CA ARG A 12 -30.09 -13.39 -12.93
C ARG A 12 -30.01 -12.63 -14.25
N ARG A 13 -31.16 -12.31 -14.87
CA ARG A 13 -31.20 -11.48 -16.08
C ARG A 13 -30.70 -10.06 -15.82
N GLN A 14 -31.07 -9.47 -14.69
CA GLN A 14 -30.57 -8.16 -14.27
C GLN A 14 -29.06 -8.18 -14.03
N LEU A 15 -28.54 -9.19 -13.33
CA LEU A 15 -27.09 -9.38 -13.15
C LEU A 15 -26.36 -9.55 -14.48
N ALA A 16 -26.90 -10.33 -15.41
CA ALA A 16 -26.31 -10.52 -16.74
C ALA A 16 -26.32 -9.23 -17.57
N ALA A 17 -27.41 -8.45 -17.50
CA ALA A 17 -27.50 -7.15 -18.18
C ALA A 17 -26.59 -6.08 -17.55
N SER A 18 -26.31 -6.19 -16.26
CA SER A 18 -25.43 -5.29 -15.51
C SER A 18 -23.97 -5.75 -15.53
N ALA A 19 -23.71 -6.97 -16.02
CA ALA A 19 -22.36 -7.51 -16.07
C ALA A 19 -21.56 -6.68 -17.06
N PRO A 20 -20.35 -6.24 -16.69
CA PRO A 20 -19.49 -5.56 -17.65
C PRO A 20 -19.31 -6.48 -18.86
N VAL A 21 -19.36 -5.92 -20.07
CA VAL A 21 -19.03 -6.65 -21.29
C VAL A 21 -17.63 -7.22 -21.07
N ARG A 22 -17.55 -8.54 -20.87
CA ARG A 22 -16.28 -9.23 -20.77
C ARG A 22 -15.68 -9.12 -22.16
N ALA A 23 -14.79 -8.15 -22.35
CA ALA A 23 -14.08 -8.00 -23.61
C ALA A 23 -13.37 -9.33 -23.86
N THR A 24 -13.92 -10.14 -24.76
CA THR A 24 -13.26 -11.35 -25.22
C THR A 24 -12.15 -10.87 -26.13
N SER A 25 -11.00 -10.53 -25.54
CA SER A 25 -9.82 -10.26 -26.32
C SER A 25 -9.48 -11.53 -27.13
N PRO A 26 -9.23 -11.43 -28.44
CA PRO A 26 -8.79 -12.57 -29.25
C PRO A 26 -7.38 -13.04 -28.85
N ASP A 27 -6.63 -12.21 -28.12
CA ASP A 27 -5.38 -12.60 -27.49
C ASP A 27 -5.65 -13.52 -26.27
N PRO A 28 -5.18 -14.78 -26.29
CA PRO A 28 -5.37 -15.73 -25.20
C PRO A 28 -4.76 -15.24 -23.88
N VAL A 29 -3.72 -14.40 -23.89
CA VAL A 29 -3.13 -13.84 -22.66
C VAL A 29 -4.08 -12.83 -22.02
N ALA A 30 -4.65 -11.93 -22.83
CA ALA A 30 -5.59 -10.93 -22.37
C ALA A 30 -6.88 -11.52 -21.75
N GLN A 31 -7.23 -12.77 -22.05
CA GLN A 31 -8.38 -13.47 -21.43
C GLN A 31 -8.16 -13.83 -19.96
N PHE A 32 -6.90 -13.96 -19.53
CA PHE A 32 -6.51 -14.32 -18.16
C PHE A 32 -5.95 -13.14 -17.35
N LEU A 33 -5.82 -11.96 -17.96
CA LEU A 33 -5.43 -10.76 -17.22
C LEU A 33 -6.50 -10.39 -16.18
N SER A 34 -6.02 -9.92 -15.03
CA SER A 34 -6.90 -9.36 -14.01
C SER A 34 -7.64 -8.14 -14.59
N PRO A 35 -8.90 -7.89 -14.18
CA PRO A 35 -9.65 -6.76 -14.69
C PRO A 35 -8.91 -5.46 -14.36
N SER A 36 -8.90 -4.54 -15.31
CA SER A 36 -8.32 -3.21 -15.13
C SER A 36 -8.92 -2.52 -13.90
N VAL A 37 -8.10 -1.73 -13.21
CA VAL A 37 -8.57 -0.88 -12.11
C VAL A 37 -9.62 0.09 -12.64
N THR A 38 -10.85 -0.04 -12.15
CA THR A 38 -11.97 0.80 -12.57
C THR A 38 -12.13 2.03 -11.66
N ALA A 39 -12.78 3.08 -12.18
CA ALA A 39 -13.18 4.23 -11.38
C ALA A 39 -14.02 3.84 -10.15
N SER A 40 -14.86 2.79 -10.27
CA SER A 40 -15.65 2.27 -9.16
C SER A 40 -14.79 1.63 -8.05
N LYS A 41 -13.65 1.00 -8.40
CA LYS A 41 -12.69 0.48 -7.42
C LYS A 41 -12.03 1.63 -6.65
N ILE A 42 -11.59 2.67 -7.35
CA ILE A 42 -11.01 3.87 -6.73
C ILE A 42 -12.03 4.56 -5.80
N ALA A 43 -13.27 4.73 -6.25
CA ALA A 43 -14.34 5.31 -5.44
C ALA A 43 -14.61 4.50 -4.16
N ARG A 44 -14.55 3.17 -4.25
CA ARG A 44 -14.65 2.30 -3.08
C ARG A 44 -13.49 2.53 -2.10
N ILE A 45 -12.25 2.61 -2.58
CA ILE A 45 -11.08 2.85 -1.73
C ILE A 45 -11.22 4.18 -0.98
N ARG A 46 -11.64 5.25 -1.67
CA ARG A 46 -11.92 6.56 -1.03
C ARG A 46 -12.96 6.45 0.08
N ARG A 47 -14.02 5.66 -0.13
CA ARG A 47 -15.04 5.43 0.90
C ARG A 47 -14.49 4.66 2.11
N LEU A 48 -13.69 3.63 1.87
CA LEU A 48 -13.06 2.85 2.95
C LEU A 48 -12.09 3.70 3.78
N ALA A 49 -11.37 4.63 3.14
CA ALA A 49 -10.46 5.55 3.81
C ALA A 49 -11.16 6.53 4.77
N GLY A 50 -12.46 6.77 4.60
CA GLY A 50 -13.26 7.62 5.48
C GLY A 50 -14.09 6.87 6.53
N ASP A 51 -13.92 5.55 6.66
CA ASP A 51 -14.74 4.75 7.56
C ASP A 51 -14.43 5.03 9.05
N ALA A 52 -15.44 4.97 9.91
CA ALA A 52 -15.26 5.17 11.35
C ALA A 52 -14.36 4.10 11.98
N ASN A 53 -14.40 2.87 11.46
CA ASN A 53 -13.59 1.78 11.97
C ASN A 53 -12.15 1.87 11.43
N PRO A 54 -11.13 2.03 12.30
CA PRO A 54 -9.74 2.11 11.86
C PRO A 54 -9.27 0.88 11.08
N LYS A 55 -9.80 -0.32 11.36
CA LYS A 55 -9.45 -1.53 10.61
C LYS A 55 -9.88 -1.48 9.15
N ILE A 56 -10.98 -0.77 8.86
CA ILE A 56 -11.42 -0.54 7.49
C ILE A 56 -10.50 0.47 6.80
N ARG A 57 -10.08 1.53 7.50
CA ARG A 57 -9.12 2.51 6.97
C ARG A 57 -7.73 1.91 6.73
N GLU A 58 -7.26 1.02 7.61
CA GLU A 58 -6.03 0.23 7.42
C GLU A 58 -6.09 -0.55 6.08
N SER A 59 -7.23 -1.13 5.73
CA SER A 59 -7.38 -1.84 4.46
C SER A 59 -7.27 -0.92 3.23
N ALA A 60 -7.70 0.34 3.36
CA ALA A 60 -7.52 1.34 2.31
C ALA A 60 -6.05 1.77 2.20
N ALA A 61 -5.37 1.97 3.34
CA ALA A 61 -3.95 2.32 3.40
C ALA A 61 -3.04 1.26 2.75
N LEU A 62 -3.38 -0.02 2.89
CA LEU A 62 -2.63 -1.13 2.30
C LEU A 62 -3.00 -1.41 0.82
N SER A 63 -3.92 -0.66 0.23
CA SER A 63 -4.30 -0.87 -1.17
C SER A 63 -3.23 -0.33 -2.12
N TYR A 64 -2.80 -1.12 -3.10
CA TYR A 64 -1.85 -0.70 -4.16
C TYR A 64 -2.47 0.22 -5.23
N HIS A 65 -3.78 0.45 -5.15
CA HIS A 65 -4.51 1.30 -6.09
C HIS A 65 -5.16 2.49 -5.37
N ALA A 66 -4.75 2.77 -4.14
CA ALA A 66 -5.18 3.99 -3.49
C ALA A 66 -4.56 5.17 -4.26
N PRO A 67 -5.36 6.18 -4.61
CA PRO A 67 -4.82 7.38 -5.25
C PRO A 67 -4.06 8.23 -4.22
N ASP A 68 -3.14 9.07 -4.67
CA ASP A 68 -2.20 9.81 -3.83
C ASP A 68 -2.88 10.65 -2.74
N GLU A 69 -4.05 11.23 -3.03
CA GLU A 69 -4.80 12.00 -2.05
C GLU A 69 -5.30 11.16 -0.87
N VAL A 70 -5.52 9.86 -1.08
CA VAL A 70 -5.92 8.92 -0.02
C VAL A 70 -4.72 8.61 0.87
N TYR A 71 -3.53 8.38 0.31
CA TYR A 71 -2.33 8.19 1.13
C TYR A 71 -2.02 9.44 1.97
N ALA A 72 -2.08 10.63 1.35
CA ALA A 72 -1.84 11.90 2.04
C ALA A 72 -2.84 12.16 3.18
N ALA A 73 -4.11 11.76 3.01
CA ALA A 73 -5.12 11.86 4.05
C ALA A 73 -4.89 10.85 5.19
N LEU A 74 -4.66 9.57 4.86
CA LEU A 74 -4.45 8.50 5.84
C LEU A 74 -3.12 8.62 6.59
N ALA A 75 -2.11 9.30 6.02
CA ALA A 75 -0.88 9.64 6.72
C ALA A 75 -1.10 10.65 7.87
N LYS A 76 -2.25 11.33 7.90
CA LYS A 76 -2.65 12.24 8.99
C LYS A 76 -3.73 11.63 9.88
N ASP A 77 -4.00 10.33 9.74
CA ASP A 77 -5.02 9.65 10.51
C ASP A 77 -4.72 9.74 12.01
N PRO A 78 -5.72 9.98 12.88
CA PRO A 78 -5.49 10.02 14.32
C PRO A 78 -4.97 8.69 14.89
N VAL A 79 -5.24 7.56 14.22
CA VAL A 79 -4.84 6.23 14.69
C VAL A 79 -3.49 5.84 14.11
N ALA A 80 -2.50 5.64 14.98
CA ALA A 80 -1.13 5.28 14.59
C ALA A 80 -1.05 4.00 13.75
N SER A 81 -1.90 3.00 14.00
CA SER A 81 -1.91 1.77 13.19
C SER A 81 -2.31 1.99 11.74
N VAL A 82 -3.17 2.97 11.46
CA VAL A 82 -3.52 3.37 10.08
C VAL A 82 -2.32 4.05 9.41
N ARG A 83 -1.67 4.99 10.10
CA ARG A 83 -0.46 5.66 9.59
C ARG A 83 0.69 4.67 9.35
N ALA A 84 0.85 3.68 10.24
CA ALA A 84 1.82 2.60 10.08
C ALA A 84 1.54 1.74 8.84
N CYS A 85 0.26 1.50 8.52
CA CYS A 85 -0.13 0.81 7.29
C CYS A 85 0.22 1.62 6.03
N VAL A 86 0.11 2.95 6.07
CA VAL A 86 0.60 3.82 5.00
C VAL A 86 2.13 3.73 4.89
N ALA A 87 2.85 3.84 6.00
CA ALA A 87 4.31 3.73 6.03
C ALA A 87 4.82 2.37 5.51
N LYS A 88 4.08 1.29 5.76
CA LYS A 88 4.43 -0.07 5.31
C LYS A 88 4.21 -0.31 3.81
N ASN A 89 3.31 0.45 3.17
CA ASN A 89 2.94 0.22 1.78
C ASN A 89 4.03 0.74 0.82
N GLU A 90 4.53 -0.14 -0.06
CA GLU A 90 5.58 0.17 -1.04
C GLU A 90 5.14 1.16 -2.13
N HIS A 91 3.82 1.32 -2.32
CA HIS A 91 3.25 2.27 -3.27
C HIS A 91 3.01 3.66 -2.67
N THR A 92 3.33 3.85 -1.38
CA THR A 92 3.16 5.15 -0.73
C THR A 92 4.10 6.18 -1.37
N PRO A 93 3.59 7.35 -1.79
CA PRO A 93 4.42 8.40 -2.39
C PRO A 93 5.55 8.86 -1.47
N CYS A 94 6.71 9.20 -2.04
CA CYS A 94 7.89 9.61 -1.28
C CYS A 94 7.63 10.82 -0.36
N ASP A 95 6.82 11.78 -0.79
CA ASP A 95 6.48 12.95 0.03
C ASP A 95 5.67 12.59 1.27
N VAL A 96 4.84 11.55 1.17
CA VAL A 96 4.09 11.01 2.30
C VAL A 96 5.04 10.28 3.26
N LEU A 97 5.99 9.50 2.73
CA LEU A 97 7.02 8.83 3.55
C LEU A 97 7.92 9.84 4.27
N ARG A 98 8.29 10.96 3.63
CA ARG A 98 9.03 12.07 4.27
C ARG A 98 8.28 12.63 5.48
N ALA A 99 6.98 12.86 5.34
CA ALA A 99 6.17 13.35 6.43
C ALA A 99 6.11 12.34 7.59
N LEU A 100 5.89 11.05 7.28
CA LEU A 100 5.81 9.96 8.26
C LEU A 100 7.15 9.65 8.94
N ALA A 101 8.29 10.00 8.33
CA ALA A 101 9.60 9.90 8.99
C ALA A 101 9.73 10.79 10.22
N SER A 102 8.84 11.77 10.40
CA SER A 102 8.74 12.63 11.59
C SER A 102 7.50 12.34 12.44
N ASP A 103 6.85 11.19 12.24
CA ASP A 103 5.64 10.83 12.98
C ASP A 103 5.92 10.76 14.48
N ALA A 104 4.94 11.12 15.32
CA ALA A 104 5.09 11.04 16.77
C ALA A 104 5.22 9.59 17.27
N ASP A 105 4.69 8.61 16.53
CA ASP A 105 4.71 7.20 16.91
C ASP A 105 5.96 6.49 16.37
N GLU A 106 6.75 5.90 17.28
CA GLU A 106 7.97 5.14 16.94
C GLU A 106 7.68 4.00 15.95
N THR A 107 6.54 3.30 16.08
CA THR A 107 6.19 2.18 15.21
C THR A 107 5.99 2.64 13.77
N VAL A 108 5.39 3.82 13.59
CA VAL A 108 5.21 4.42 12.26
C VAL A 108 6.58 4.73 11.64
N ARG A 109 7.46 5.39 12.39
CA ARG A 109 8.83 5.73 11.93
C ARG A 109 9.65 4.48 11.61
N ALA A 110 9.51 3.42 12.42
CA ALA A 110 10.15 2.12 12.17
C ALA A 110 9.66 1.48 10.85
N TRP A 111 8.36 1.54 10.54
CA TRP A 111 7.85 1.06 9.26
C TRP A 111 8.36 1.88 8.08
N VAL A 112 8.54 3.19 8.25
CA VAL A 112 9.21 4.02 7.23
C VAL A 112 10.63 3.49 7.02
N ALA A 113 11.46 3.36 8.06
CA ALA A 113 12.84 2.86 7.93
C ALA A 113 12.93 1.53 7.14
N ILE A 114 11.98 0.61 7.35
CA ILE A 114 11.94 -0.68 6.66
C ILE A 114 11.50 -0.53 5.19
N ASN A 115 10.61 0.39 4.84
CA ASN A 115 10.05 0.52 3.49
C ASN A 115 11.12 0.87 2.43
N TYR A 116 11.21 0.08 1.36
CA TYR A 116 12.22 0.23 0.29
C TYR A 116 12.02 1.47 -0.59
N ALA A 117 10.83 2.04 -0.63
CA ALA A 117 10.52 3.25 -1.39
C ALA A 117 10.91 4.55 -0.65
N VAL A 118 11.48 4.46 0.57
CA VAL A 118 11.87 5.65 1.34
C VAL A 118 13.00 6.40 0.66
N PRO A 119 12.85 7.72 0.47
CA PRO A 119 13.89 8.53 -0.13
C PRO A 119 15.07 8.75 0.82
N ALA A 120 16.26 8.98 0.26
CA ALA A 120 17.50 9.06 1.02
C ALA A 120 17.48 10.13 2.14
N ASP A 121 16.89 11.30 1.87
CA ASP A 121 16.76 12.39 2.83
C ASP A 121 15.93 12.00 4.07
N ALA A 122 14.87 11.22 3.88
CA ALA A 122 14.09 10.68 4.99
C ALA A 122 14.86 9.60 5.75
N MET A 123 15.69 8.80 5.07
CA MET A 123 16.54 7.78 5.70
C MET A 123 17.65 8.42 6.56
N GLU A 124 18.27 9.50 6.09
CA GLU A 124 19.26 10.28 6.85
C GLU A 124 18.66 10.82 8.15
N ARG A 125 17.44 11.36 8.08
CA ARG A 125 16.71 11.79 9.27
C ARG A 125 16.47 10.64 10.25
N LEU A 126 16.04 9.49 9.77
CA LEU A 126 15.78 8.31 10.61
C LEU A 126 17.07 7.72 11.22
N ALA A 127 18.24 7.96 10.61
CA ALA A 127 19.52 7.58 11.19
C ALA A 127 19.82 8.36 12.49
N GLU A 128 19.27 9.56 12.61
CA GLU A 128 19.36 10.44 13.79
C GLU A 128 18.12 10.38 14.69
N ASP A 129 17.20 9.43 14.46
CA ASP A 129 15.96 9.29 15.22
C ASP A 129 16.22 9.15 16.73
N GLU A 130 15.31 9.64 17.57
CA GLU A 130 15.40 9.48 19.02
C GLU A 130 15.37 8.00 19.47
N SER A 131 14.64 7.14 18.75
CA SER A 131 14.51 5.71 19.06
C SER A 131 15.73 4.93 18.60
N ALA A 132 16.35 4.20 19.53
CA ALA A 132 17.41 3.25 19.21
C ALA A 132 16.94 2.13 18.26
N THR A 133 15.66 1.74 18.34
CA THR A 133 15.06 0.74 17.45
C THR A 133 15.09 1.23 16.00
N VAL A 134 14.64 2.46 15.77
CA VAL A 134 14.58 3.07 14.43
C VAL A 134 15.99 3.22 13.86
N ARG A 135 16.93 3.77 14.65
CA ARG A 135 18.33 3.88 14.22
C ARG A 135 18.94 2.51 13.88
N GLY A 136 18.63 1.48 14.68
CA GLY A 136 19.08 0.11 14.43
C GLY A 136 18.56 -0.47 13.11
N LEU A 137 17.28 -0.20 12.77
CA LEU A 137 16.69 -0.62 11.49
C LEU A 137 17.34 0.06 10.30
N VAL A 138 17.64 1.37 10.41
CA VAL A 138 18.35 2.11 9.36
C VAL A 138 19.75 1.55 9.16
N ALA A 139 20.51 1.34 10.23
CA ALA A 139 21.86 0.78 10.18
C ALA A 139 21.87 -0.63 9.57
N TRP A 140 20.94 -1.49 9.99
CA TRP A 140 20.77 -2.82 9.42
C TRP A 140 20.49 -2.78 7.91
N LYS A 141 19.60 -1.88 7.47
CA LYS A 141 19.28 -1.72 6.05
C LYS A 141 20.47 -1.19 5.24
N ALA A 142 21.24 -0.25 5.80
CA ALA A 142 22.47 0.24 5.19
C ALA A 142 23.52 -0.88 5.04
N GLN A 143 23.64 -1.75 6.04
CA GLN A 143 24.52 -2.92 5.97
C GLN A 143 24.10 -3.87 4.83
N LEU A 144 22.81 -4.20 4.71
CA LEU A 144 22.31 -5.04 3.61
C LEU A 144 22.56 -4.42 2.22
N ALA A 145 22.43 -3.10 2.10
CA ALA A 145 22.76 -2.39 0.87
C ALA A 145 24.26 -2.50 0.52
N ALA A 146 25.14 -2.42 1.52
CA ALA A 146 26.59 -2.59 1.32
C ALA A 146 26.97 -4.03 0.93
N GLU A 147 26.37 -5.04 1.57
CA GLU A 147 26.61 -6.46 1.26
C GLU A 147 26.14 -6.83 -0.16
N SER A 148 24.97 -6.32 -0.56
CA SER A 148 24.45 -6.51 -1.92
C SER A 148 25.30 -5.80 -2.99
N ALA A 149 25.85 -4.62 -2.69
CA ALA A 149 26.77 -3.93 -3.59
C ALA A 149 28.10 -4.67 -3.74
N ALA A 150 28.67 -5.18 -2.64
CA ALA A 150 29.94 -5.93 -2.64
C ALA A 150 29.83 -7.27 -3.41
N SER A 151 28.66 -7.91 -3.39
CA SER A 151 28.42 -9.14 -4.16
C SER A 151 28.11 -8.90 -5.64
N ALA A 152 27.82 -7.66 -6.04
CA ALA A 152 27.50 -7.28 -7.42
C ALA A 152 28.70 -6.78 -8.24
N GLU A 153 29.88 -6.57 -7.65
CA GLU A 153 31.10 -6.21 -8.40
C GLU A 153 31.58 -7.43 -9.21
N PRO A 154 31.55 -7.41 -10.57
CA PRO A 154 32.05 -8.52 -11.35
C PRO A 154 33.57 -8.58 -11.25
N ALA A 155 34.11 -9.80 -11.21
CA ALA A 155 35.54 -10.06 -11.28
C ALA A 155 36.16 -9.26 -12.43
N ARG A 156 36.98 -8.26 -12.10
CA ARG A 156 37.72 -7.46 -13.08
C ARG A 156 38.64 -8.42 -13.85
N VAL A 157 38.40 -8.53 -15.16
CA VAL A 157 39.24 -9.25 -16.14
C VAL A 157 40.45 -8.39 -16.48
#